data_AF-A0A849WDN6-F1
#
_entry.id   AF-A0A849WDN6-F1
#
_cell.length_a   1.000
_cell.length_b   1.000
_cell.length_c   1.000
_cell.angle_alpha   90.00
_cell.angle_beta   90.00
_cell.angle_gamma   90.00
#
_symmetry.space_group_name_H-M   'P 1'
#
loop_
_entity.id
_entity.type
_entity.pdbx_description
1 polymer ?
#
loop_
_entity_poly.entity_id
_entity_poly.type
_entity_poly.pdbx_seq_one_letter_code
_entity_poly.pdbx_strand_id
1 'polypeptide(L)'
;MFFIPENTIVCYINYEFVVKRLLESNTNCGVWELEDINKQKYTLKIFYSGCPLSERKKILERLTLLQNFQNLHLVPIKYFGFLPLCSSQPAINNERWIAKETEKEALLFVIRPYAKENLTMLLQEKQDMYDLLDYALQLCLGVRQLQRCYSKSPLGDLKPFFHGNLKPSNILFFTKGKKKIVKIADLGLSPCYDQDSPYLSASQKQGLEEDLHCDIFALSKILQEMLPEAPVCILEILKDMENRDQSIKENLLGKLIETLWKEQKEIEKKRRAYSYFLLGYNLWQQGHSKYALEDFAYALSLNPSLVEALIYQGEAWKSLNHFEEALQSYNQAISIDENNALAYENRAELYAEKELYQEAILDLQKTLQLNPQSASGYGLLGMIYAQIGDLEKAIEKFTQVISLCPDSPNAYIDRAEIFAKTNQFQSAIDDYQKALSLSISHSQEIQDKIALLQKEK
;
A
#
# COMPACT_ATOMS: atom_id res chain seq x y z
N MET A 1 31.38 -20.46 -21.74
CA MET A 1 30.07 -19.76 -21.72
C MET A 1 29.17 -20.49 -22.70
N PHE A 2 28.10 -21.11 -22.21
CA PHE A 2 27.15 -21.86 -23.04
C PHE A 2 26.14 -20.86 -23.63
N PHE A 3 26.05 -20.76 -24.97
CA PHE A 3 25.16 -19.81 -25.64
C PHE A 3 24.23 -20.57 -26.59
N ILE A 4 22.92 -20.33 -26.45
CA ILE A 4 21.90 -20.84 -27.37
C ILE A 4 21.46 -19.69 -28.27
N PRO A 5 21.68 -19.76 -29.59
CA PRO A 5 21.24 -18.72 -30.53
C PRO A 5 19.72 -18.51 -30.51
N GLU A 6 19.31 -17.28 -30.79
CA GLU A 6 17.90 -16.97 -31.02
C GLU A 6 17.37 -17.77 -32.21
N ASN A 7 16.09 -18.14 -32.16
CA ASN A 7 15.38 -19.01 -33.10
C ASN A 7 15.78 -20.50 -33.09
N THR A 8 16.70 -20.92 -32.21
CA THR A 8 16.98 -22.35 -32.00
C THR A 8 15.73 -23.08 -31.52
N ILE A 9 15.46 -24.27 -32.08
CA ILE A 9 14.36 -25.14 -31.65
C ILE A 9 14.89 -26.12 -30.58
N VAL A 10 14.38 -25.97 -29.36
CA VAL A 10 14.58 -26.90 -28.24
C VAL A 10 13.48 -27.95 -28.29
N CYS A 11 13.85 -29.19 -28.58
CA CYS A 11 12.93 -30.32 -28.61
C CYS A 11 12.96 -31.08 -27.27
N TYR A 12 11.81 -31.30 -26.65
CA TYR A 12 11.66 -32.18 -25.49
C TYR A 12 10.55 -33.20 -25.74
N ILE A 13 10.92 -34.47 -25.93
CA ILE A 13 10.02 -35.56 -26.32
C ILE A 13 9.24 -35.17 -27.58
N ASN A 14 7.94 -34.84 -27.46
CA ASN A 14 7.03 -34.47 -28.55
C ASN A 14 6.70 -32.96 -28.55
N TYR A 15 7.41 -32.15 -27.78
CA TYR A 15 7.20 -30.71 -27.68
C TYR A 15 8.37 -29.94 -28.29
N GLU A 16 8.05 -28.92 -29.08
CA GLU A 16 9.03 -28.01 -29.68
C GLU A 16 8.87 -26.62 -29.08
N PHE A 17 9.99 -26.02 -28.67
CA PHE A 17 10.07 -24.65 -28.16
C PHE A 17 11.07 -23.85 -28.98
N VAL A 18 10.69 -22.64 -29.37
CA VAL A 18 11.59 -21.71 -30.06
C VAL A 18 12.24 -20.79 -29.04
N VAL A 19 13.56 -20.75 -29.01
CA VAL A 19 14.34 -19.82 -28.18
C VAL A 19 14.18 -18.42 -28.75
N LYS A 20 13.76 -17.46 -27.91
CA LYS A 20 13.59 -16.07 -28.32
C LYS A 20 14.76 -15.20 -27.99
N ARG A 21 15.25 -15.26 -26.74
CA ARG A 21 16.37 -14.44 -26.26
C ARG A 21 16.90 -14.97 -24.93
N LEU A 22 18.12 -14.55 -24.59
CA LEU A 22 18.68 -14.69 -23.26
C LEU A 22 18.08 -13.63 -22.32
N LEU A 23 17.60 -14.04 -21.15
CA LEU A 23 17.04 -13.15 -20.13
C LEU A 23 18.05 -12.81 -19.04
N GLU A 24 18.75 -13.83 -18.54
CA GLU A 24 19.74 -13.69 -17.47
C GLU A 24 20.86 -14.72 -17.69
N SER A 25 22.10 -14.36 -17.40
CA SER A 25 23.19 -15.33 -17.29
C SER A 25 24.12 -14.91 -16.17
N ASN A 26 24.47 -15.85 -15.31
CA ASN A 26 25.49 -15.70 -14.28
C ASN A 26 26.52 -16.84 -14.39
N THR A 27 27.43 -16.92 -13.43
CA THR A 27 28.49 -17.95 -13.39
C THR A 27 27.94 -19.37 -13.30
N ASN A 28 26.75 -19.55 -12.72
CA ASN A 28 26.19 -20.85 -12.36
C ASN A 28 25.02 -21.28 -13.25
N CYS A 29 24.34 -20.36 -13.95
CA CYS A 29 23.20 -20.68 -14.80
C CYS A 29 22.94 -19.64 -15.89
N GLY A 30 22.21 -20.07 -16.92
CA GLY A 30 21.60 -19.21 -17.93
C GLY A 30 20.09 -19.40 -17.96
N VAL A 31 19.36 -18.33 -18.27
CA VAL A 31 17.89 -18.31 -18.38
C VAL A 31 17.50 -17.74 -19.74
N TRP A 32 16.76 -18.51 -20.52
CA TRP A 32 16.25 -18.13 -21.85
C TRP A 32 14.74 -18.03 -21.87
N GLU A 33 14.23 -17.12 -22.68
CA GLU A 33 12.81 -17.06 -23.05
C GLU A 33 12.54 -18.06 -24.18
N LEU A 34 11.51 -18.88 -23.99
CA LEU A 34 11.03 -19.86 -24.95
C LEU A 34 9.59 -19.54 -25.36
N GLU A 35 9.20 -19.89 -26.58
CA GLU A 35 7.81 -19.91 -27.04
C GLU A 35 7.45 -21.27 -27.62
N ASP A 36 6.27 -21.80 -27.27
CA ASP A 36 5.73 -23.00 -27.93
C ASP A 36 5.00 -22.66 -29.24
N ILE A 37 4.48 -23.70 -29.91
CA ILE A 37 3.73 -23.60 -31.17
C ILE A 37 2.49 -22.69 -31.04
N ASN A 38 1.91 -22.60 -29.84
CA ASN A 38 0.74 -21.75 -29.56
C ASN A 38 1.13 -20.32 -29.12
N LYS A 39 2.42 -19.95 -29.25
CA LYS A 39 2.98 -18.67 -28.77
C LYS A 39 2.86 -18.49 -27.25
N GLN A 40 2.70 -19.58 -26.49
CA GLN A 40 2.77 -19.51 -25.04
C GLN A 40 4.23 -19.40 -24.59
N LYS A 41 4.49 -18.47 -23.68
CA LYS A 41 5.84 -18.17 -23.19
C LYS A 41 6.26 -19.05 -22.03
N TYR A 42 7.50 -19.50 -22.06
CA TYR A 42 8.17 -20.27 -21.02
C TYR A 42 9.55 -19.70 -20.72
N THR A 43 10.14 -20.12 -19.62
CA THR A 43 11.57 -19.92 -19.33
C THR A 43 12.28 -21.25 -19.27
N LEU A 44 13.42 -21.34 -19.96
CA LEU A 44 14.38 -22.43 -19.86
C LEU A 44 15.53 -21.97 -18.98
N LYS A 45 15.74 -22.65 -17.87
CA LYS A 45 16.92 -22.45 -17.03
C LYS A 45 17.86 -23.63 -17.19
N ILE A 46 19.12 -23.36 -17.51
CA ILE A 46 20.19 -24.37 -17.58
C ILE A 46 21.21 -24.03 -16.49
N PHE A 47 21.53 -25.02 -15.67
CA PHE A 47 22.57 -24.90 -14.64
C PHE A 47 23.89 -25.37 -15.24
N TYR A 48 24.92 -24.53 -15.18
CA TYR A 48 26.22 -24.77 -15.81
C TYR A 48 27.13 -25.69 -14.98
N SER A 49 26.82 -25.91 -13.70
CA SER A 49 27.53 -26.89 -12.89
C SER A 49 27.15 -28.31 -13.30
N GLY A 50 28.16 -29.12 -13.57
CA GLY A 50 27.98 -30.52 -13.92
C GLY A 50 27.35 -31.29 -12.76
N CYS A 51 26.28 -32.03 -13.03
CA CYS A 51 25.64 -32.89 -12.04
C CYS A 51 26.23 -34.32 -12.15
N PRO A 52 26.92 -34.82 -11.12
CA PRO A 52 27.44 -36.18 -11.11
C PRO A 52 26.28 -37.19 -11.10
N LEU A 53 26.50 -38.34 -11.74
CA LEU A 53 25.46 -39.37 -11.91
C LEU A 53 24.85 -39.84 -10.58
N SER A 54 25.62 -39.83 -9.49
CA SER A 54 25.19 -40.16 -8.12
C SER A 54 24.12 -39.21 -7.56
N GLU A 55 24.08 -37.95 -8.01
CA GLU A 55 23.11 -36.94 -7.55
C GLU A 55 21.91 -36.79 -8.46
N ARG A 56 22.06 -37.12 -9.76
CA ARG A 56 21.01 -36.96 -10.77
C ARG A 56 19.69 -37.63 -10.36
N LYS A 57 19.76 -38.85 -9.81
CA LYS A 57 18.56 -39.59 -9.37
C LYS A 57 17.80 -38.85 -8.26
N LYS A 58 18.53 -38.29 -7.29
CA LYS A 58 17.95 -37.51 -6.19
C LYS A 58 17.26 -36.24 -6.71
N ILE A 59 17.91 -35.56 -7.66
CA ILE A 59 17.36 -34.35 -8.30
C ILE A 59 16.08 -34.67 -9.09
N LEU A 60 16.08 -35.73 -9.90
CA LEU A 60 14.89 -36.13 -10.67
C LEU A 60 13.72 -36.50 -9.77
N GLU A 61 13.96 -37.28 -8.72
CA GLU A 61 12.92 -37.63 -7.75
C GLU A 61 12.31 -36.38 -7.10
N ARG A 62 13.18 -35.44 -6.68
CA ARG A 62 12.77 -34.15 -6.13
C ARG A 62 11.91 -33.35 -7.11
N LEU A 63 12.35 -33.17 -8.36
CA LEU A 63 11.61 -32.41 -9.37
C LEU A 63 10.30 -33.10 -9.77
N THR A 64 10.27 -34.43 -9.83
CA THR A 64 9.06 -35.23 -10.13
C THR A 64 8.00 -35.02 -9.05
N LEU A 65 8.40 -35.06 -7.77
CA LEU A 65 7.48 -34.79 -6.66
C LEU A 65 6.89 -33.39 -6.78
N LEU A 66 7.73 -32.39 -7.00
CA LEU A 66 7.32 -30.99 -7.11
C LEU A 66 6.42 -30.73 -8.33
N GLN A 67 6.67 -31.39 -9.45
CA GLN A 67 5.81 -31.34 -10.63
C GLN A 67 4.39 -31.87 -10.32
N ASN A 68 4.29 -32.88 -9.45
CA ASN A 68 3.01 -33.48 -9.06
C ASN A 68 2.30 -32.72 -7.92
N PHE A 69 2.98 -31.83 -7.21
CA PHE A 69 2.36 -30.98 -6.19
C PHE A 69 1.59 -29.82 -6.83
N GLN A 70 0.26 -29.81 -6.68
CA GLN A 70 -0.55 -28.62 -6.98
C GLN A 70 -0.29 -27.56 -5.91
N ASN A 71 0.47 -26.52 -6.24
CA ASN A 71 0.98 -25.59 -5.24
C ASN A 71 0.67 -24.12 -5.59
N LEU A 72 0.01 -23.41 -4.66
CA LEU A 72 -0.41 -22.01 -4.85
C LEU A 72 0.81 -21.07 -4.92
N HIS A 73 1.90 -21.39 -4.21
CA HIS A 73 3.04 -20.47 -3.98
C HIS A 73 4.38 -20.94 -4.56
N LEU A 74 4.45 -22.08 -5.25
CA LEU A 74 5.62 -22.47 -6.06
C LEU A 74 5.35 -22.27 -7.55
N VAL A 75 6.41 -21.99 -8.31
CA VAL A 75 6.33 -21.99 -9.78
C VAL A 75 6.19 -23.44 -10.25
N PRO A 76 5.16 -23.76 -11.06
CA PRO A 76 4.99 -25.12 -11.55
C PRO A 76 6.12 -25.48 -12.53
N ILE A 77 6.68 -26.67 -12.33
CA ILE A 77 7.70 -27.23 -13.22
C ILE A 77 6.96 -27.94 -14.36
N LYS A 78 7.18 -27.48 -15.61
CA LYS A 78 6.54 -28.06 -16.79
C LYS A 78 7.35 -29.23 -17.35
N TYR A 79 8.66 -29.04 -17.52
CA TYR A 79 9.59 -30.08 -17.98
C TYR A 79 10.94 -29.93 -17.29
N PHE A 80 11.69 -31.01 -17.18
CA PHE A 80 13.05 -31.00 -16.65
C PHE A 80 13.84 -32.21 -17.18
N GLY A 81 15.15 -32.16 -17.05
CA GLY A 81 16.02 -33.27 -17.44
C GLY A 81 17.50 -32.90 -17.40
N PHE A 82 18.31 -33.76 -17.99
CA PHE A 82 19.76 -33.56 -18.09
C PHE A 82 20.22 -33.49 -19.54
N LEU A 83 21.29 -32.72 -19.75
CA LEU A 83 21.87 -32.45 -21.06
C LEU A 83 23.32 -32.92 -21.03
N PRO A 84 23.76 -33.75 -22.00
CA PRO A 84 25.16 -34.14 -22.06
C PRO A 84 26.07 -32.92 -22.20
N LEU A 85 27.18 -32.93 -21.44
CA LEU A 85 28.32 -32.03 -21.61
C LEU A 85 29.17 -32.49 -22.80
N CYS A 86 28.69 -32.27 -24.02
CA CYS A 86 29.51 -32.59 -25.18
C CYS A 86 30.84 -31.81 -25.12
N SER A 87 31.96 -32.53 -25.22
CA SER A 87 33.32 -31.97 -25.29
C SER A 87 33.56 -31.11 -26.54
N SER A 88 32.64 -31.17 -27.49
CA SER A 88 32.46 -30.23 -28.60
C SER A 88 31.10 -29.56 -28.41
N GLN A 89 30.95 -28.26 -28.72
CA GLN A 89 29.65 -27.57 -28.68
C GLN A 89 28.56 -28.49 -29.23
N PRO A 90 27.38 -28.58 -28.58
CA PRO A 90 26.31 -29.44 -29.08
C PRO A 90 26.12 -29.13 -30.55
N ALA A 91 26.27 -30.15 -31.41
CA ALA A 91 26.13 -29.96 -32.84
C ALA A 91 24.70 -29.46 -33.09
N ILE A 92 24.54 -28.16 -33.29
CA ILE A 92 23.28 -27.57 -33.74
C ILE A 92 23.13 -28.06 -35.18
N ASN A 93 22.51 -29.22 -35.33
CA ASN A 93 22.29 -29.82 -36.64
C ASN A 93 20.94 -29.30 -37.12
N ASN A 94 20.95 -28.42 -38.12
CA ASN A 94 19.74 -27.75 -38.65
C ASN A 94 18.89 -27.04 -37.58
N GLU A 95 19.52 -26.24 -36.70
CA GLU A 95 18.83 -25.43 -35.67
C GLU A 95 18.06 -26.23 -34.60
N ARG A 96 18.25 -27.55 -34.53
CA ARG A 96 17.60 -28.43 -33.55
C ARG A 96 18.59 -28.96 -32.53
N TRP A 97 18.22 -28.85 -31.25
CA TRP A 97 19.04 -29.33 -30.14
C TRP A 97 18.51 -30.66 -29.60
N ILE A 98 19.34 -31.72 -29.67
CA ILE A 98 18.98 -33.10 -29.31
C ILE A 98 19.93 -33.60 -28.22
N ALA A 99 19.41 -33.87 -27.02
CA ALA A 99 20.17 -34.45 -25.91
C ALA A 99 20.37 -35.97 -26.09
N LYS A 100 21.57 -36.49 -25.78
CA LYS A 100 21.88 -37.94 -25.67
C LYS A 100 22.39 -38.26 -24.26
N GLU A 101 21.93 -39.36 -23.67
CA GLU A 101 22.01 -39.63 -22.22
C GLU A 101 23.33 -40.25 -21.71
N THR A 102 24.42 -40.23 -22.49
CA THR A 102 25.55 -41.18 -22.30
C THR A 102 26.77 -40.65 -21.53
N GLU A 103 26.73 -39.47 -20.91
CA GLU A 103 27.92 -38.85 -20.31
C GLU A 103 27.95 -38.81 -18.76
N LYS A 104 29.16 -38.97 -18.20
CA LYS A 104 29.42 -39.00 -16.73
C LYS A 104 29.00 -37.72 -16.02
N GLU A 105 29.03 -36.59 -16.72
CA GLU A 105 28.57 -35.27 -16.25
C GLU A 105 27.56 -34.70 -17.25
N ALA A 106 26.56 -33.98 -16.74
CA ALA A 106 25.47 -33.43 -17.55
C ALA A 106 24.94 -32.16 -16.89
N LEU A 107 24.45 -31.22 -17.69
CA LEU A 107 23.82 -29.99 -17.23
C LEU A 107 22.35 -30.24 -16.92
N LEU A 108 21.88 -29.78 -15.76
CA LEU A 108 20.45 -29.82 -15.43
C LEU A 108 19.72 -28.70 -16.17
N PHE A 109 18.52 -29.00 -16.68
CA PHE A 109 17.60 -27.96 -17.15
C PHE A 109 16.21 -28.09 -16.56
N VAL A 110 15.53 -26.96 -16.47
CA VAL A 110 14.13 -26.84 -16.04
C VAL A 110 13.40 -25.87 -16.97
N ILE A 111 12.24 -26.28 -17.45
CA ILE A 111 11.29 -25.46 -18.20
C ILE A 111 10.09 -25.16 -17.31
N ARG A 112 9.75 -23.88 -17.21
CA ARG A 112 8.63 -23.37 -16.38
C ARG A 112 7.88 -22.26 -17.11
N PRO A 113 6.66 -21.89 -16.69
CA PRO A 113 5.96 -20.73 -17.25
C PRO A 113 6.80 -19.46 -17.17
N TYR A 114 6.70 -18.60 -18.18
CA TYR A 114 7.39 -17.32 -18.18
C TYR A 114 6.79 -16.37 -17.14
N ALA A 115 7.66 -15.75 -16.33
CA ALA A 115 7.31 -14.62 -15.47
C ALA A 115 8.05 -13.38 -15.99
N LYS A 116 7.32 -12.27 -16.12
CA LYS A 116 7.89 -11.00 -16.60
C LYS A 116 8.71 -10.30 -15.51
N GLU A 117 8.30 -10.45 -14.26
CA GLU A 117 8.81 -9.69 -13.12
C GLU A 117 9.29 -10.64 -12.01
N ASN A 118 10.31 -10.21 -11.28
CA ASN A 118 10.85 -10.84 -10.09
C ASN A 118 10.94 -9.80 -8.96
N LEU A 119 11.26 -10.25 -7.74
CA LEU A 119 11.29 -9.34 -6.59
C LEU A 119 12.36 -8.26 -6.70
N THR A 120 13.51 -8.55 -7.32
CA THR A 120 14.55 -7.54 -7.53
C THR A 120 14.04 -6.34 -8.34
N MET A 121 13.25 -6.58 -9.39
CA MET A 121 12.61 -5.49 -10.16
C MET A 121 11.53 -4.78 -9.34
N LEU A 122 10.73 -5.53 -8.59
CA LEU A 122 9.64 -4.95 -7.79
C LEU A 122 10.16 -4.04 -6.66
N LEU A 123 11.29 -4.37 -6.04
CA LEU A 123 11.93 -3.55 -5.00
C LEU A 123 12.46 -2.20 -5.52
N GLN A 124 12.60 -2.03 -6.84
CA GLN A 124 12.98 -0.74 -7.45
C GLN A 124 11.76 0.18 -7.65
N GLU A 125 10.55 -0.34 -7.57
CA GLU A 125 9.31 0.40 -7.75
C GLU A 125 8.66 0.74 -6.41
N LYS A 126 8.03 1.91 -6.31
CA LYS A 126 7.25 2.25 -5.11
C LYS A 126 5.96 1.43 -5.11
N GLN A 127 5.88 0.48 -4.20
CA GLN A 127 4.70 -0.35 -4.00
C GLN A 127 3.88 0.13 -2.80
N ASP A 128 2.59 -0.18 -2.84
CA ASP A 128 1.69 0.06 -1.75
C ASP A 128 1.86 -0.98 -0.62
N MET A 129 1.77 -0.54 0.64
CA MET A 129 2.03 -1.40 1.81
C MET A 129 1.08 -2.62 1.88
N TYR A 130 -0.17 -2.48 1.45
CA TYR A 130 -1.12 -3.60 1.45
C TYR A 130 -0.65 -4.72 0.50
N ASP A 131 -0.19 -4.35 -0.69
CA ASP A 131 0.33 -5.30 -1.67
C ASP A 131 1.62 -5.95 -1.17
N LEU A 132 2.52 -5.17 -0.56
CA LEU A 132 3.76 -5.71 0.04
C LEU A 132 3.47 -6.71 1.15
N LEU A 133 2.50 -6.44 2.03
CA LEU A 133 2.07 -7.38 3.07
C LEU A 133 1.41 -8.63 2.48
N ASP A 134 0.62 -8.50 1.41
CA ASP A 134 0.05 -9.64 0.69
C ASP A 134 1.16 -10.53 0.10
N TYR A 135 2.16 -9.91 -0.55
CA TYR A 135 3.30 -10.61 -1.12
C TYR A 135 4.13 -11.32 -0.04
N ALA A 136 4.38 -10.64 1.08
CA ALA A 136 5.06 -11.22 2.25
C ALA A 136 4.29 -12.43 2.81
N LEU A 137 2.96 -12.33 2.91
CA LEU A 137 2.10 -13.42 3.37
C LEU A 137 2.16 -14.62 2.41
N GLN A 138 2.06 -14.39 1.10
CA GLN A 138 2.20 -15.43 0.08
C GLN A 138 3.56 -16.13 0.15
N LEU A 139 4.66 -15.38 0.37
CA LEU A 139 5.99 -15.94 0.55
C LEU A 139 6.10 -16.79 1.83
N CYS A 140 5.60 -16.29 2.95
CA CYS A 140 5.60 -17.03 4.21
C CYS A 140 4.81 -18.33 4.10
N LEU A 141 3.65 -18.30 3.42
CA LEU A 141 2.84 -19.48 3.15
C LEU A 141 3.56 -20.46 2.21
N GLY A 142 4.26 -19.97 1.19
CA GLY A 142 5.07 -20.80 0.30
C GLY A 142 6.19 -21.53 1.04
N VAL A 143 6.94 -20.81 1.89
CA VAL A 143 7.97 -21.41 2.74
C VAL A 143 7.33 -22.40 3.72
N ARG A 144 6.23 -22.02 4.40
CA ARG A 144 5.49 -22.88 5.33
C ARG A 144 5.00 -24.18 4.67
N GLN A 145 4.56 -24.10 3.42
CA GLN A 145 4.10 -25.25 2.66
C GLN A 145 5.24 -26.23 2.38
N LEU A 146 6.42 -25.73 1.97
CA LEU A 146 7.61 -26.56 1.80
C LEU A 146 7.97 -27.33 3.09
N GLN A 147 7.89 -26.67 4.26
CA GLN A 147 8.15 -27.32 5.56
C GLN A 147 7.22 -28.51 5.85
N ARG A 148 5.97 -28.42 5.39
CA ARG A 148 4.92 -29.42 5.67
C ARG A 148 4.79 -30.48 4.59
N CYS A 149 5.56 -30.38 3.50
CA CYS A 149 5.62 -31.40 2.48
C CYS A 149 6.42 -32.61 2.98
N TYR A 150 5.73 -33.57 3.60
CA TYR A 150 6.26 -34.90 3.87
C TYR A 150 5.84 -35.85 2.75
N SER A 151 6.79 -36.47 2.07
CA SER A 151 6.50 -37.52 1.08
C SER A 151 7.39 -38.73 1.32
N LYS A 152 6.78 -39.91 1.43
CA LYS A 152 7.50 -41.18 1.37
C LYS A 152 7.99 -41.39 -0.06
N SER A 153 9.31 -41.43 -0.27
CA SER A 153 9.89 -41.85 -1.56
C SER A 153 10.05 -43.38 -1.58
N PRO A 154 9.95 -44.02 -2.76
CA PRO A 154 10.37 -45.42 -2.93
C PRO A 154 11.84 -45.68 -2.56
N LEU A 155 12.68 -44.64 -2.44
CA LEU A 155 14.07 -44.73 -1.98
C LEU A 155 14.29 -44.46 -0.48
N GLY A 156 13.23 -44.18 0.29
CA GLY A 156 13.29 -43.90 1.73
C GLY A 156 12.38 -42.73 2.15
N ASP A 157 12.28 -42.46 3.45
CA ASP A 157 11.65 -41.25 3.96
C ASP A 157 12.45 -40.04 3.49
N LEU A 158 11.86 -39.18 2.65
CA LEU A 158 12.51 -37.93 2.26
C LEU A 158 12.45 -36.97 3.46
N LYS A 159 13.60 -36.34 3.76
CA LYS A 159 13.65 -35.16 4.65
C LYS A 159 12.66 -34.08 4.14
N PRO A 160 12.14 -33.20 5.01
CA PRO A 160 11.30 -32.08 4.60
C PRO A 160 11.95 -31.29 3.45
N PHE A 161 11.14 -30.76 2.53
CA PHE A 161 11.66 -29.98 1.42
C PHE A 161 12.14 -28.61 1.92
N PHE A 162 13.42 -28.32 1.74
CA PHE A 162 14.01 -27.00 1.99
C PHE A 162 14.35 -26.32 0.67
N HIS A 163 14.08 -25.03 0.54
CA HIS A 163 14.38 -24.27 -0.67
C HIS A 163 15.89 -24.10 -0.86
N GLY A 164 16.65 -23.81 0.19
CA GLY A 164 18.12 -23.74 0.18
C GLY A 164 18.71 -22.50 -0.53
N ASN A 165 18.01 -21.90 -1.50
CA ASN A 165 18.48 -20.77 -2.30
C ASN A 165 17.45 -19.63 -2.41
N LEU A 166 16.74 -19.33 -1.33
CA LEU A 166 15.71 -18.28 -1.37
C LEU A 166 16.39 -16.91 -1.48
N LYS A 167 16.07 -16.16 -2.52
CA LYS A 167 16.62 -14.82 -2.81
C LYS A 167 15.68 -14.03 -3.73
N PRO A 168 15.77 -12.69 -3.81
CA PRO A 168 14.84 -11.88 -4.59
C PRO A 168 14.74 -12.28 -6.08
N SER A 169 15.84 -12.65 -6.73
CA SER A 169 15.80 -13.05 -8.15
C SER A 169 15.05 -14.36 -8.40
N ASN A 170 14.89 -15.20 -7.37
CA ASN A 170 14.17 -16.46 -7.42
C ASN A 170 12.69 -16.32 -7.02
N ILE A 171 12.24 -15.13 -6.64
CA ILE A 171 10.85 -14.83 -6.31
C ILE A 171 10.20 -14.17 -7.52
N LEU A 172 9.26 -14.87 -8.15
CA LEU A 172 8.64 -14.47 -9.42
C LEU A 172 7.20 -14.00 -9.22
N PHE A 173 6.81 -13.01 -10.01
CA PHE A 173 5.46 -12.45 -9.99
C PHE A 173 4.69 -12.87 -11.25
N PHE A 174 3.49 -13.41 -11.03
CA PHE A 174 2.54 -13.77 -12.08
C PHE A 174 1.28 -12.93 -11.94
N THR A 175 0.65 -12.57 -13.04
CA THR A 175 -0.60 -11.81 -13.02
C THR A 175 -1.80 -12.73 -13.16
N LYS A 176 -2.78 -12.59 -12.27
CA LYS A 176 -4.10 -13.23 -12.38
C LYS A 176 -5.17 -12.13 -12.27
N GLY A 177 -5.64 -11.67 -13.43
CA GLY A 177 -6.46 -10.46 -13.51
C GLY A 177 -5.65 -9.24 -13.06
N LYS A 178 -6.16 -8.49 -12.07
CA LYS A 178 -5.48 -7.31 -11.51
C LYS A 178 -4.51 -7.63 -10.36
N LYS A 179 -4.50 -8.87 -9.84
CA LYS A 179 -3.65 -9.24 -8.71
C LYS A 179 -2.34 -9.86 -9.19
N LYS A 180 -1.24 -9.48 -8.54
CA LYS A 180 0.02 -10.21 -8.67
C LYS A 180 0.04 -11.37 -7.67
N ILE A 181 0.52 -12.52 -8.13
CA ILE A 181 0.71 -13.74 -7.34
C ILE A 181 2.20 -13.97 -7.23
N VAL A 182 2.68 -14.11 -6.00
CA VAL A 182 4.07 -14.38 -5.71
C VAL A 182 4.30 -15.88 -5.70
N LYS A 183 5.31 -16.30 -6.45
CA LYS A 183 5.72 -17.70 -6.48
C LYS A 183 7.23 -17.83 -6.30
N ILE A 184 7.61 -18.74 -5.43
CA ILE A 184 9.00 -19.12 -5.20
C ILE A 184 9.42 -20.06 -6.34
N ALA A 185 10.56 -19.77 -6.94
CA ALA A 185 11.12 -20.48 -8.06
C ALA A 185 12.58 -20.88 -7.76
N ASP A 186 13.17 -21.74 -8.59
CA ASP A 186 14.60 -22.08 -8.53
C ASP A 186 15.08 -22.62 -7.19
N LEU A 187 14.59 -23.83 -6.88
CA LEU A 187 15.00 -24.59 -5.71
C LEU A 187 16.50 -24.84 -5.71
N GLY A 188 17.11 -24.68 -4.53
CA GLY A 188 18.50 -24.98 -4.21
C GLY A 188 18.78 -26.46 -4.43
N LEU A 189 19.48 -26.74 -5.52
CA LEU A 189 20.06 -28.03 -5.83
C LEU A 189 21.57 -27.87 -5.66
N SER A 190 22.20 -28.77 -4.91
CA SER A 190 23.53 -28.61 -4.29
C SER A 190 24.77 -28.63 -5.20
N PRO A 191 24.70 -28.26 -6.49
CA PRO A 191 25.88 -27.68 -7.13
C PRO A 191 25.70 -26.22 -7.61
N CYS A 192 24.64 -25.50 -7.20
CA CYS A 192 24.28 -24.21 -7.83
C CYS A 192 24.35 -22.97 -6.90
N TYR A 193 24.87 -23.10 -5.68
CA TYR A 193 24.93 -22.00 -4.72
C TYR A 193 25.92 -20.92 -5.15
N ASP A 194 25.50 -19.67 -4.97
CA ASP A 194 26.39 -18.53 -4.92
C ASP A 194 26.80 -18.33 -3.46
N GLN A 195 28.03 -18.73 -3.10
CA GLN A 195 28.50 -18.72 -1.71
C GLN A 195 28.56 -17.31 -1.11
N ASP A 196 28.62 -16.28 -1.96
CA ASP A 196 28.71 -14.88 -1.55
C ASP A 196 27.33 -14.25 -1.25
N SER A 197 26.24 -14.96 -1.53
CA SER A 197 24.89 -14.46 -1.31
C SER A 197 24.64 -14.00 0.14
N PRO A 198 24.05 -12.82 0.36
CA PRO A 198 23.70 -12.34 1.71
C PRO A 198 22.52 -13.09 2.33
N TYR A 199 21.77 -13.83 1.50
CA TYR A 199 20.61 -14.61 1.93
C TYR A 199 20.99 -16.02 2.41
N LEU A 200 22.27 -16.41 2.35
CA LEU A 200 22.76 -17.67 2.90
C LEU A 200 23.10 -17.54 4.38
N SER A 201 22.63 -18.50 5.17
CA SER A 201 23.00 -18.60 6.59
C SER A 201 24.48 -18.96 6.76
N ALA A 202 25.04 -18.69 7.95
CA ALA A 202 26.42 -19.05 8.26
C ALA A 202 26.68 -20.57 8.09
N SER A 203 25.71 -21.40 8.47
CA SER A 203 25.77 -22.86 8.33
C SER A 203 25.82 -23.30 6.86
N GLN A 204 25.05 -22.65 5.98
CA GLN A 204 25.10 -22.93 4.54
C GLN A 204 26.44 -22.55 3.93
N LYS A 205 27.02 -21.42 4.35
CA LYS A 205 28.35 -20.99 3.89
C LYS A 205 29.47 -21.95 4.34
N GLN A 206 29.26 -22.68 5.44
CA GLN A 206 30.17 -23.71 5.95
C GLN A 206 29.94 -25.10 5.33
N GLY A 207 28.96 -25.26 4.42
CA GLY A 207 28.67 -26.53 3.76
C GLY A 207 27.96 -27.56 4.65
N LEU A 208 27.32 -27.13 5.73
CA LEU A 208 26.50 -28.00 6.58
C LEU A 208 25.17 -28.35 5.88
N GLU A 209 24.51 -29.43 6.33
CA GLU A 209 23.23 -29.86 5.77
C GLU A 209 22.19 -28.73 5.82
N GLU A 210 21.49 -28.54 4.71
CA GLU A 210 20.38 -27.60 4.61
C GLU A 210 19.24 -28.04 5.52
N ASP A 211 18.76 -27.08 6.30
CA ASP A 211 17.63 -27.24 7.18
C ASP A 211 16.65 -26.09 7.00
N LEU A 212 15.57 -26.17 7.77
CA LEU A 212 14.52 -25.17 7.75
C LEU A 212 14.99 -23.76 8.13
N HIS A 213 16.02 -23.68 8.98
CA HIS A 213 16.48 -22.43 9.55
C HIS A 213 17.17 -21.57 8.51
N CYS A 214 17.73 -22.21 7.48
CA CYS A 214 18.31 -21.57 6.32
C CYS A 214 17.26 -20.79 5.52
N ASP A 215 16.12 -21.43 5.20
CA ASP A 215 15.03 -20.77 4.47
C ASP A 215 14.35 -19.68 5.28
N ILE A 216 14.19 -19.91 6.59
CA ILE A 216 13.63 -18.91 7.50
C ILE A 216 14.54 -17.69 7.61
N PHE A 217 15.86 -17.88 7.68
CA PHE A 217 16.83 -16.79 7.68
C PHE A 217 16.82 -16.01 6.37
N ALA A 218 16.82 -16.70 5.22
CA ALA A 218 16.73 -16.04 3.92
C ALA A 218 15.42 -15.25 3.79
N LEU A 219 14.30 -15.84 4.22
CA LEU A 219 13.00 -15.20 4.22
C LEU A 219 13.00 -13.94 5.10
N SER A 220 13.59 -13.99 6.31
CA SER A 220 13.61 -12.82 7.18
C SER A 220 14.39 -11.66 6.57
N LYS A 221 15.52 -11.92 5.91
CA LYS A 221 16.30 -10.91 5.17
C LYS A 221 15.50 -10.30 4.03
N ILE A 222 14.89 -11.14 3.20
CA ILE A 222 14.06 -10.70 2.08
C ILE A 222 12.89 -9.83 2.56
N LEU A 223 12.21 -10.26 3.63
CA LEU A 223 11.07 -9.50 4.15
C LEU A 223 11.48 -8.17 4.80
N GLN A 224 12.66 -8.08 5.41
CA GLN A 224 13.18 -6.79 5.90
C GLN A 224 13.47 -5.81 4.75
N GLU A 225 14.00 -6.30 3.63
CA GLU A 225 14.20 -5.48 2.42
C GLU A 225 12.88 -5.08 1.77
N MET A 226 11.89 -5.99 1.75
CA MET A 226 10.55 -5.71 1.22
C MET A 226 9.74 -4.73 2.07
N LEU A 227 9.96 -4.71 3.39
CA LEU A 227 9.12 -4.03 4.35
C LEU A 227 9.94 -3.11 5.27
N PRO A 228 10.64 -2.09 4.74
CA PRO A 228 11.46 -1.20 5.56
C PRO A 228 10.63 -0.38 6.56
N GLU A 229 9.38 -0.06 6.20
CA GLU A 229 8.44 0.74 7.00
C GLU A 229 7.32 -0.12 7.61
N ALA A 230 7.53 -1.43 7.77
CA ALA A 230 6.54 -2.29 8.41
C ALA A 230 6.29 -1.90 9.88
N PRO A 231 5.09 -2.22 10.41
CA PRO A 231 4.81 -2.16 11.83
C PRO A 231 5.90 -2.79 12.69
N VAL A 232 6.20 -2.17 13.83
CA VAL A 232 7.28 -2.59 14.75
C VAL A 232 7.16 -4.06 15.14
N CYS A 233 5.94 -4.56 15.35
CA CYS A 233 5.68 -5.96 15.69
C CYS A 233 6.19 -6.95 14.62
N ILE A 234 6.11 -6.60 13.33
CA ILE A 234 6.63 -7.42 12.23
C ILE A 234 8.16 -7.34 12.24
N LEU A 235 8.73 -6.15 12.36
CA LEU A 235 10.18 -5.94 12.37
C LEU A 235 10.87 -6.68 13.53
N GLU A 236 10.25 -6.72 14.71
CA GLU A 236 10.74 -7.48 15.86
C GLU A 236 10.74 -8.99 15.58
N ILE A 237 9.65 -9.53 15.03
CA ILE A 237 9.58 -10.95 14.67
C ILE A 237 10.65 -11.30 13.63
N LEU A 238 10.85 -10.46 12.61
CA LEU A 238 11.87 -10.67 11.58
C LEU A 238 13.29 -10.68 12.17
N LYS A 239 13.59 -9.79 13.13
CA LYS A 239 14.88 -9.77 13.84
C LYS A 239 15.08 -11.02 14.71
N ASP A 240 14.03 -11.49 15.39
CA ASP A 240 14.09 -12.71 16.19
C ASP A 240 14.31 -13.97 15.33
N MET A 241 13.77 -14.00 14.10
CA MET A 241 13.95 -15.11 13.15
C MET A 241 15.42 -15.28 12.70
N GLU A 242 16.23 -14.22 12.73
CA GLU A 242 17.64 -14.29 12.38
C GLU A 242 18.48 -14.96 13.48
N ASN A 243 18.24 -14.58 14.74
CA ASN A 243 19.20 -14.74 15.85
C ASN A 243 18.93 -15.90 16.82
N ARG A 244 17.88 -16.72 16.61
CA ARG A 244 17.45 -17.73 17.59
C ARG A 244 17.61 -19.19 17.15
N ASP A 245 17.55 -20.10 18.13
CA ASP A 245 17.65 -21.55 17.95
C ASP A 245 16.56 -22.13 17.04
N GLN A 246 16.86 -23.33 16.53
CA GLN A 246 16.08 -24.07 15.55
C GLN A 246 14.57 -24.17 15.88
N SER A 247 14.23 -24.75 17.04
CA SER A 247 12.83 -24.98 17.43
C SER A 247 11.98 -23.71 17.57
N ILE A 248 12.61 -22.55 17.82
CA ILE A 248 11.92 -21.27 18.03
C ILE A 248 11.52 -20.66 16.68
N LYS A 249 12.30 -20.86 15.62
CA LYS A 249 12.06 -20.25 14.31
C LYS A 249 10.75 -20.70 13.65
N GLU A 250 10.34 -21.96 13.85
CA GLU A 250 9.08 -22.48 13.30
C GLU A 250 7.83 -21.84 13.88
N ASN A 251 7.88 -21.58 15.19
CA ASN A 251 6.82 -20.88 15.91
C ASN A 251 6.77 -19.41 15.48
N LEU A 252 7.94 -18.78 15.28
CA LEU A 252 8.04 -17.41 14.78
C LEU A 252 7.46 -17.24 13.38
N LEU A 253 7.67 -18.19 12.44
CA LEU A 253 7.04 -18.11 11.12
C LEU A 253 5.50 -18.17 11.21
N GLY A 254 4.96 -18.99 12.12
CA GLY A 254 3.52 -19.04 12.37
C GLY A 254 2.98 -17.70 12.90
N LYS A 255 3.66 -17.16 13.92
CA LYS A 255 3.35 -15.84 14.49
C LYS A 255 3.45 -14.73 13.44
N LEU A 256 4.45 -14.78 12.57
CA LEU A 256 4.64 -13.81 11.49
C LEU A 256 3.47 -13.86 10.51
N ILE A 257 3.05 -15.05 10.06
CA ILE A 257 1.91 -15.23 9.15
C ILE A 257 0.64 -14.62 9.75
N GLU A 258 0.35 -14.92 11.02
CA GLU A 258 -0.80 -14.36 11.73
C GLU A 258 -0.73 -12.84 11.85
N THR A 259 0.45 -12.32 12.16
CA THR A 259 0.68 -10.87 12.31
C THR A 259 0.53 -10.14 10.97
N LEU A 260 1.17 -10.63 9.90
CA LEU A 260 1.04 -10.09 8.55
C LEU A 260 -0.43 -10.08 8.10
N TRP A 261 -1.15 -11.19 8.32
CA TRP A 261 -2.57 -11.28 8.00
C TRP A 261 -3.37 -10.20 8.75
N LYS A 262 -3.14 -10.05 10.06
CA LYS A 262 -3.86 -9.08 10.89
C LYS A 262 -3.62 -7.65 10.41
N GLU A 263 -2.36 -7.26 10.19
CA GLU A 263 -1.99 -5.93 9.72
C GLU A 263 -2.59 -5.64 8.33
N GLN A 264 -2.54 -6.60 7.42
CA GLN A 264 -3.16 -6.48 6.09
C GLN A 264 -4.68 -6.21 6.21
N LYS A 265 -5.38 -6.96 7.06
CA LYS A 265 -6.81 -6.77 7.32
C LYS A 265 -7.12 -5.40 7.90
N GLU A 266 -6.30 -4.89 8.82
CA GLU A 266 -6.51 -3.57 9.42
C GLU A 266 -6.31 -2.45 8.40
N ILE A 267 -5.32 -2.57 7.50
CA ILE A 267 -5.16 -1.62 6.38
C ILE A 267 -6.37 -1.66 5.44
N GLU A 268 -6.88 -2.85 5.12
CA GLU A 268 -8.08 -3.00 4.29
C GLU A 268 -9.32 -2.35 4.92
N LYS A 269 -9.53 -2.57 6.22
CA LYS A 269 -10.60 -1.93 6.98
C LYS A 269 -10.50 -0.41 6.92
N LYS A 270 -9.30 0.15 7.13
CA LYS A 270 -9.08 1.61 7.05
C LYS A 270 -9.36 2.16 5.65
N ARG A 271 -8.91 1.49 4.58
CA ARG A 271 -9.23 1.89 3.19
C ARG A 271 -10.72 1.87 2.91
N ARG A 272 -11.38 0.81 3.35
CA ARG A 272 -12.81 0.65 3.18
C ARG A 272 -13.56 1.74 3.95
N ALA A 273 -13.19 1.99 5.21
CA ALA A 273 -13.73 3.08 6.01
C ALA A 273 -13.62 4.43 5.28
N TYR A 274 -12.44 4.75 4.77
CA TYR A 274 -12.21 5.99 4.02
C TYR A 274 -13.03 6.07 2.73
N SER A 275 -13.25 4.94 2.05
CA SER A 275 -14.09 4.89 0.85
C SER A 275 -15.56 5.21 1.15
N TYR A 276 -16.10 4.66 2.25
CA TYR A 276 -17.46 5.00 2.70
C TYR A 276 -17.56 6.45 3.19
N PHE A 277 -16.52 6.96 3.86
CA PHE A 277 -16.45 8.38 4.19
C PHE A 277 -16.58 9.27 2.94
N LEU A 278 -15.81 8.98 1.89
CA LEU A 278 -15.90 9.75 0.63
C LEU A 278 -17.29 9.63 -0.01
N LEU A 279 -17.94 8.47 0.06
CA LEU A 279 -19.31 8.30 -0.44
C LEU A 279 -20.29 9.18 0.34
N GLY A 280 -20.26 9.10 1.68
CA GLY A 280 -21.10 9.91 2.55
C GLY A 280 -20.85 11.41 2.37
N TYR A 281 -19.60 11.82 2.23
CA TYR A 281 -19.22 13.22 1.96
C TYR A 281 -19.85 13.74 0.66
N ASN A 282 -19.76 12.97 -0.43
CA ASN A 282 -20.37 13.35 -1.70
C ASN A 282 -21.90 13.45 -1.62
N LEU A 283 -22.55 12.56 -0.87
CA LEU A 283 -24.00 12.62 -0.65
C LEU A 283 -24.41 13.83 0.19
N TRP A 284 -23.67 14.14 1.25
CA TRP A 284 -23.90 15.33 2.08
C TRP A 284 -23.78 16.62 1.24
N GLN A 285 -22.76 16.74 0.40
CA GLN A 285 -22.59 17.86 -0.53
C GLN A 285 -23.77 18.03 -1.50
N GLN A 286 -24.46 16.93 -1.85
CA GLN A 286 -25.66 16.95 -2.70
C GLN A 286 -26.96 17.23 -1.92
N GLY A 287 -26.88 17.46 -0.60
CA GLY A 287 -28.04 17.68 0.27
C GLY A 287 -28.73 16.38 0.73
N HIS A 288 -28.13 15.22 0.47
CA HIS A 288 -28.67 13.91 0.82
C HIS A 288 -28.21 13.44 2.21
N SER A 289 -28.38 14.28 3.23
CA SER A 289 -27.79 14.09 4.57
C SER A 289 -28.19 12.79 5.27
N LYS A 290 -29.41 12.29 5.06
CA LYS A 290 -29.83 10.99 5.65
C LYS A 290 -29.01 9.81 5.12
N TYR A 291 -28.78 9.75 3.82
CA TYR A 291 -27.96 8.70 3.20
C TYR A 291 -26.48 8.88 3.56
N ALA A 292 -26.01 10.13 3.64
CA ALA A 292 -24.66 10.42 4.10
C ALA A 292 -24.38 9.88 5.52
N LEU A 293 -25.35 10.00 6.44
CA LEU A 293 -25.25 9.47 7.80
C LEU A 293 -25.11 7.94 7.84
N GLU A 294 -25.78 7.21 6.95
CA GLU A 294 -25.64 5.75 6.85
C GLU A 294 -24.20 5.36 6.45
N ASP A 295 -23.64 6.06 5.46
CA ASP A 295 -22.27 5.83 4.99
C ASP A 295 -21.22 6.26 6.02
N PHE A 296 -21.41 7.39 6.69
CA PHE A 296 -20.53 7.82 7.79
C PHE A 296 -20.59 6.83 8.96
N ALA A 297 -21.77 6.36 9.35
CA ALA A 297 -21.90 5.34 10.39
C ALA A 297 -21.17 4.05 10.01
N TYR A 298 -21.27 3.63 8.75
CA TYR A 298 -20.52 2.46 8.28
C TYR A 298 -19.01 2.70 8.26
N ALA A 299 -18.55 3.87 7.81
CA ALA A 299 -17.14 4.26 7.87
C ALA A 299 -16.59 4.20 9.30
N LEU A 300 -17.33 4.75 10.27
CA LEU A 300 -16.96 4.78 11.68
C LEU A 300 -17.05 3.40 12.35
N SER A 301 -17.93 2.51 11.88
CA SER A 301 -17.94 1.12 12.33
C SER A 301 -16.65 0.36 11.95
N LEU A 302 -16.01 0.76 10.86
CA LEU A 302 -14.77 0.16 10.36
C LEU A 302 -13.52 0.87 10.93
N ASN A 303 -13.59 2.18 11.10
CA ASN A 303 -12.54 3.00 11.69
C ASN A 303 -13.15 4.08 12.61
N PRO A 304 -13.34 3.78 13.90
CA PRO A 304 -13.93 4.72 14.85
C PRO A 304 -13.12 6.00 15.06
N SER A 305 -11.83 5.98 14.73
CA SER A 305 -10.94 7.15 14.87
C SER A 305 -10.83 7.98 13.58
N LEU A 306 -11.75 7.82 12.62
CA LEU A 306 -11.76 8.59 11.39
C LEU A 306 -12.38 9.97 11.64
N VAL A 307 -11.52 10.93 11.98
CA VAL A 307 -11.90 12.30 12.41
C VAL A 307 -12.75 13.00 11.36
N GLU A 308 -12.39 12.90 10.08
CA GLU A 308 -13.14 13.53 9.00
C GLU A 308 -14.57 13.00 8.92
N ALA A 309 -14.77 11.69 9.08
CA ALA A 309 -16.10 11.11 9.09
C ALA A 309 -16.94 11.59 10.28
N LEU A 310 -16.35 11.80 11.46
CA LEU A 310 -17.05 12.38 12.61
C LEU A 310 -17.45 13.83 12.37
N ILE A 311 -16.55 14.66 11.83
CA ILE A 311 -16.83 16.07 11.53
C ILE A 311 -18.01 16.18 10.56
N TYR A 312 -17.98 15.44 9.44
CA TYR A 312 -19.03 15.51 8.43
C TYR A 312 -20.31 14.76 8.83
N GLN A 313 -20.23 13.78 9.73
CA GLN A 313 -21.40 13.24 10.41
C GLN A 313 -22.09 14.33 11.26
N GLY A 314 -21.30 15.14 11.97
CA GLY A 314 -21.80 16.31 12.71
C GLY A 314 -22.50 17.31 11.81
N GLU A 315 -21.88 17.67 10.67
CA GLU A 315 -22.51 18.55 9.66
C GLU A 315 -23.81 17.97 9.09
N ALA A 316 -23.84 16.65 8.82
CA ALA A 316 -25.03 15.99 8.33
C ALA A 316 -26.16 15.99 9.38
N TRP A 317 -25.86 15.76 10.66
CA TRP A 317 -26.83 15.90 11.75
C TRP A 317 -27.32 17.34 11.91
N LYS A 318 -26.42 18.33 11.86
CA LYS A 318 -26.75 19.76 11.90
C LYS A 318 -27.72 20.14 10.78
N SER A 319 -27.46 19.68 9.55
CA SER A 319 -28.35 19.95 8.39
C SER A 319 -29.75 19.33 8.52
N LEU A 320 -29.91 18.32 9.38
CA LEU A 320 -31.20 17.70 9.71
C LEU A 320 -31.82 18.28 11.00
N ASN A 321 -31.24 19.32 11.59
CA ASN A 321 -31.61 19.93 12.87
C ASN A 321 -31.48 18.99 14.10
N HIS A 322 -30.63 17.97 14.01
CA HIS A 322 -30.30 17.05 15.10
C HIS A 322 -29.05 17.53 15.84
N PHE A 323 -29.23 18.60 16.62
CA PHE A 323 -28.12 19.36 17.18
C PHE A 323 -27.34 18.63 18.28
N GLU A 324 -28.01 17.79 19.08
CA GLU A 324 -27.33 17.01 20.14
C GLU A 324 -26.41 15.94 19.54
N GLU A 325 -26.89 15.25 18.51
CA GLU A 325 -26.10 14.26 17.76
C GLU A 325 -24.92 14.93 17.05
N ALA A 326 -25.11 16.14 16.50
CA ALA A 326 -24.03 16.91 15.91
C ALA A 326 -22.94 17.28 16.94
N LEU A 327 -23.34 17.79 18.12
CA LEU A 327 -22.41 18.09 19.21
C LEU A 327 -21.63 16.85 19.65
N GLN A 328 -22.29 15.68 19.75
CA GLN A 328 -21.62 14.43 20.09
C GLN A 328 -20.55 14.06 19.06
N SER A 329 -20.86 14.16 17.76
CA SER A 329 -19.90 13.87 16.69
C SER A 329 -18.69 14.82 16.73
N TYR A 330 -18.88 16.13 16.92
CA TYR A 330 -17.76 17.07 17.04
C TYR A 330 -16.92 16.83 18.30
N ASN A 331 -17.57 16.53 19.43
CA ASN A 331 -16.87 16.20 20.68
C ASN A 331 -15.99 14.95 20.52
N GLN A 332 -16.50 13.92 19.83
CA GLN A 332 -15.71 12.74 19.53
C GLN A 332 -14.54 13.07 18.61
N ALA A 333 -14.75 13.85 17.55
CA ALA A 333 -13.69 14.28 16.64
C ALA A 333 -12.54 14.99 17.39
N ILE A 334 -12.89 15.95 18.26
CA ILE A 334 -11.92 16.69 19.09
C ILE A 334 -11.22 15.79 20.10
N SER A 335 -11.91 14.78 20.66
CA SER A 335 -11.29 13.83 21.58
C SER A 335 -10.25 12.92 20.92
N ILE A 336 -10.37 12.68 19.62
CA ILE A 336 -9.43 11.88 18.82
C ILE A 336 -8.29 12.75 18.30
N ASP A 337 -8.60 13.97 17.86
CA ASP A 337 -7.62 14.96 17.37
C ASP A 337 -7.91 16.35 17.95
N GLU A 338 -7.22 16.65 19.06
CA GLU A 338 -7.32 17.94 19.78
C GLU A 338 -6.73 19.13 19.00
N ASN A 339 -6.07 18.87 17.86
CA ASN A 339 -5.49 19.89 17.00
C ASN A 339 -6.31 20.09 15.71
N ASN A 340 -7.50 19.51 15.64
CA ASN A 340 -8.38 19.66 14.49
C ASN A 340 -9.16 20.99 14.52
N ALA A 341 -8.62 22.03 13.88
CA ALA A 341 -9.25 23.36 13.84
C ALA A 341 -10.70 23.33 13.29
N LEU A 342 -10.96 22.50 12.26
CA LEU A 342 -12.28 22.40 11.64
C LEU A 342 -13.34 21.84 12.59
N ALA A 343 -12.98 20.86 13.43
CA ALA A 343 -13.90 20.31 14.42
C ALA A 343 -14.33 21.35 15.47
N TYR A 344 -13.39 22.19 15.93
CA TYR A 344 -13.71 23.31 16.82
C TYR A 344 -14.56 24.37 16.13
N GLU A 345 -14.23 24.74 14.89
CA GLU A 345 -14.96 25.75 14.13
C GLU A 345 -16.43 25.35 13.92
N ASN A 346 -16.68 24.11 13.49
CA ASN A 346 -18.03 23.61 13.25
C ASN A 346 -18.84 23.48 14.56
N ARG A 347 -18.19 23.10 15.67
CA ARG A 347 -18.84 23.06 16.98
C ARG A 347 -19.18 24.46 17.48
N ALA A 348 -18.31 25.44 17.24
CA ALA A 348 -18.55 26.83 17.58
C ALA A 348 -19.71 27.44 16.78
N GLU A 349 -19.80 27.13 15.50
CA GLU A 349 -20.93 27.54 14.65
C GLU A 349 -22.24 27.00 15.23
N LEU A 350 -22.26 25.73 15.61
CA LEU A 350 -23.42 25.12 16.24
C LEU A 350 -23.77 25.75 17.61
N TYR A 351 -22.77 26.08 18.43
CA TYR A 351 -23.01 26.83 19.66
C TYR A 351 -23.56 28.22 19.40
N ALA A 352 -23.07 28.92 18.37
CA ALA A 352 -23.59 30.23 17.98
C ALA A 352 -25.05 30.16 17.50
N GLU A 353 -25.44 29.14 16.73
CA GLU A 353 -26.83 28.88 16.34
C GLU A 353 -27.75 28.60 17.54
N LYS A 354 -27.19 28.11 18.66
CA LYS A 354 -27.88 27.89 19.93
C LYS A 354 -27.80 29.08 20.88
N GLU A 355 -27.21 30.19 20.45
CA GLU A 355 -26.96 31.39 21.26
C GLU A 355 -26.05 31.13 22.48
N LEU A 356 -25.30 30.03 22.47
CA LEU A 356 -24.28 29.67 23.46
C LEU A 356 -22.95 30.37 23.12
N TYR A 357 -22.99 31.71 23.16
CA TYR A 357 -21.92 32.55 22.63
C TYR A 357 -20.60 32.41 23.39
N GLN A 358 -20.61 32.11 24.69
CA GLN A 358 -19.37 31.97 25.47
C GLN A 358 -18.59 30.72 25.04
N GLU A 359 -19.29 29.61 24.87
CA GLU A 359 -18.75 28.34 24.39
C GLU A 359 -18.25 28.47 22.94
N ALA A 360 -19.02 29.14 22.07
CA ALA A 360 -18.62 29.41 20.70
C ALA A 360 -17.32 30.24 20.63
N ILE A 361 -17.19 31.28 21.46
CA ILE A 361 -15.97 32.12 21.50
C ILE A 361 -14.75 31.28 21.92
N LEU A 362 -14.88 30.41 22.92
CA LEU A 362 -13.77 29.56 23.37
C LEU A 362 -13.28 28.62 22.26
N ASP A 363 -14.21 27.98 21.55
CA ASP A 363 -13.87 27.09 20.43
C ASP A 363 -13.27 27.85 19.25
N LEU A 364 -13.74 29.07 18.96
CA LEU A 364 -13.15 29.89 17.90
C LEU A 364 -11.77 30.44 18.27
N GLN A 365 -11.54 30.77 19.54
CA GLN A 365 -10.19 31.11 20.00
C GLN A 365 -9.23 29.93 19.79
N LYS A 366 -9.67 28.70 20.10
CA LYS A 366 -8.90 27.48 19.84
C LYS A 366 -8.70 27.25 18.33
N THR A 367 -9.73 27.46 17.52
CA THR A 367 -9.67 27.40 16.06
C THR A 367 -8.60 28.33 15.51
N LEU A 368 -8.58 29.60 15.94
CA LEU A 368 -7.63 30.61 15.48
C LEU A 368 -6.22 30.40 16.04
N GLN A 369 -6.08 29.74 17.19
CA GLN A 369 -4.78 29.30 17.69
C GLN A 369 -4.18 28.22 16.78
N LEU A 370 -4.99 27.26 16.32
CA LEU A 370 -4.59 26.15 15.46
C LEU A 370 -4.45 26.57 13.99
N ASN A 371 -5.32 27.45 13.52
CA ASN A 371 -5.34 28.02 12.17
C ASN A 371 -5.52 29.55 12.20
N PRO A 372 -4.42 30.32 12.36
CA PRO A 372 -4.46 31.78 12.39
C PRO A 372 -4.88 32.45 11.08
N GLN A 373 -5.08 31.68 10.01
CA GLN A 373 -5.50 32.18 8.69
C GLN A 373 -6.97 31.85 8.39
N SER A 374 -7.75 31.37 9.38
CA SER A 374 -9.17 31.09 9.21
C SER A 374 -9.99 32.39 9.14
N ALA A 375 -10.24 32.87 7.92
CA ALA A 375 -11.11 34.01 7.68
C ALA A 375 -12.56 33.74 8.15
N SER A 376 -13.05 32.51 7.98
CA SER A 376 -14.36 32.08 8.49
C SER A 376 -14.43 32.11 10.02
N GLY A 377 -13.38 31.65 10.71
CA GLY A 377 -13.28 31.74 12.17
C GLY A 377 -13.29 33.18 12.69
N TYR A 378 -12.56 34.10 12.04
CA TYR A 378 -12.63 35.54 12.37
C TYR A 378 -14.02 36.13 12.10
N GLY A 379 -14.65 35.76 10.98
CA GLY A 379 -16.00 36.23 10.62
C GLY A 379 -17.04 35.80 11.64
N LEU A 380 -17.03 34.52 12.05
CA LEU A 380 -17.95 34.00 13.06
C LEU A 380 -17.76 34.66 14.43
N LEU A 381 -16.51 34.89 14.85
CA LEU A 381 -16.26 35.69 16.07
C LEU A 381 -16.78 37.12 15.94
N GLY A 382 -16.60 37.76 14.79
CA GLY A 382 -17.12 39.09 14.50
C GLY A 382 -18.64 39.16 14.66
N MET A 383 -19.35 38.19 14.08
CA MET A 383 -20.81 38.06 14.20
C MET A 383 -21.24 37.85 15.65
N ILE A 384 -20.57 36.95 16.38
CA ILE A 384 -20.89 36.69 17.80
C ILE A 384 -20.66 37.94 18.66
N TYR A 385 -19.52 38.64 18.47
CA TYR A 385 -19.25 39.89 19.21
C TYR A 385 -20.29 40.97 18.92
N ALA A 386 -20.73 41.10 17.67
CA ALA A 386 -21.79 42.03 17.30
C ALA A 386 -23.11 41.70 18.00
N GLN A 387 -23.44 40.41 18.12
CA GLN A 387 -24.67 39.92 18.73
C GLN A 387 -24.70 40.10 20.25
N ILE A 388 -23.57 39.94 20.93
CA ILE A 388 -23.46 40.22 22.38
C ILE A 388 -23.22 41.71 22.71
N GLY A 389 -23.14 42.57 21.70
CA GLY A 389 -23.01 44.03 21.83
C GLY A 389 -21.58 44.56 21.97
N ASP A 390 -20.55 43.72 21.85
CA ASP A 390 -19.15 44.13 21.85
C ASP A 390 -18.71 44.59 20.44
N LEU A 391 -19.28 45.73 20.03
CA LEU A 391 -19.15 46.25 18.66
C LEU A 391 -17.71 46.59 18.28
N GLU A 392 -16.88 47.01 19.23
CA GLU A 392 -15.46 47.31 19.00
C GLU A 392 -14.68 46.05 18.61
N LYS A 393 -14.85 44.94 19.35
CA LYS A 393 -14.22 43.66 19.00
C LYS A 393 -14.77 43.12 17.69
N ALA A 394 -16.05 43.30 17.42
CA ALA A 394 -16.65 42.88 16.15
C ALA A 394 -15.96 43.58 14.96
N ILE A 395 -15.78 44.91 15.02
CA ILE A 395 -15.03 45.68 14.00
C ILE A 395 -13.60 45.15 13.84
N GLU A 396 -12.90 44.85 14.94
CA GLU A 396 -11.55 44.29 14.90
C GLU A 396 -11.52 42.96 14.15
N LYS A 397 -12.46 42.04 14.45
CA LYS A 397 -12.49 40.72 13.80
C LYS A 397 -12.86 40.80 12.33
N PHE A 398 -13.85 41.61 11.94
CA PHE A 398 -14.14 41.83 10.52
C PHE A 398 -12.98 42.50 9.77
N THR A 399 -12.21 43.35 10.44
CA THR A 399 -10.98 43.92 9.86
C THR A 399 -9.93 42.82 9.59
N GLN A 400 -9.82 41.81 10.45
CA GLN A 400 -8.98 40.63 10.19
C GLN A 400 -9.50 39.79 9.02
N VAL A 401 -10.82 39.63 8.88
CA VAL A 401 -11.39 38.96 7.69
C VAL A 401 -11.00 39.71 6.41
N ILE A 402 -11.11 41.03 6.40
CA ILE A 402 -10.76 41.89 5.25
C ILE A 402 -9.25 41.85 4.96
N SER A 403 -8.40 41.76 5.98
CA SER A 403 -6.95 41.66 5.77
C SER A 403 -6.55 40.33 5.11
N LEU A 404 -7.23 39.23 5.48
CA LEU A 404 -7.02 37.90 4.92
C LEU A 404 -7.70 37.71 3.55
N CYS A 405 -8.88 38.31 3.37
CA CYS A 405 -9.70 38.19 2.17
C CYS A 405 -10.20 39.58 1.71
N PRO A 406 -9.35 40.39 1.06
CA PRO A 406 -9.68 41.76 0.63
C PRO A 406 -10.82 41.85 -0.39
N ASP A 407 -11.14 40.73 -1.06
CA ASP A 407 -12.18 40.66 -2.07
C ASP A 407 -13.51 40.12 -1.53
N SER A 408 -13.66 39.98 -0.20
CA SER A 408 -14.90 39.51 0.44
C SER A 408 -15.92 40.65 0.62
N PRO A 409 -17.00 40.75 -0.18
CA PRO A 409 -17.96 41.83 -0.06
C PRO A 409 -18.72 41.77 1.28
N ASN A 410 -19.01 40.56 1.76
CA ASN A 410 -19.77 40.34 2.99
C ASN A 410 -19.04 40.91 4.21
N ALA A 411 -17.71 40.73 4.30
CA ALA A 411 -16.94 41.25 5.43
C ALA A 411 -16.98 42.79 5.52
N TYR A 412 -17.01 43.48 4.38
CA TYR A 412 -17.21 44.93 4.35
C TYR A 412 -18.63 45.32 4.75
N ILE A 413 -19.65 44.59 4.29
CA ILE A 413 -21.06 44.83 4.67
C ILE A 413 -21.23 44.68 6.17
N ASP A 414 -20.77 43.57 6.75
CA ASP A 414 -20.92 43.27 8.18
C ASP A 414 -20.23 44.33 9.05
N ARG A 415 -19.02 44.78 8.64
CA ARG A 415 -18.31 45.85 9.35
C ARG A 415 -19.00 47.21 9.18
N ALA A 416 -19.54 47.52 8.01
CA ALA A 416 -20.29 48.75 7.74
C ALA A 416 -21.56 48.84 8.59
N GLU A 417 -22.27 47.73 8.79
CA GLU A 417 -23.44 47.67 9.67
C GLU A 417 -23.09 48.00 11.12
N ILE A 418 -21.94 47.53 11.59
CA ILE A 418 -21.45 47.85 12.94
C ILE A 418 -20.99 49.31 13.04
N PHE A 419 -20.33 49.85 12.01
CA PHE A 419 -19.99 51.27 11.94
C PHE A 419 -21.23 52.17 11.97
N ALA A 420 -22.29 51.80 11.25
CA ALA A 420 -23.56 52.52 11.29
C ALA A 420 -24.17 52.51 12.70
N LYS A 421 -24.18 51.35 13.38
CA LYS A 421 -24.65 51.22 14.77
C LYS A 421 -23.83 52.03 15.78
N THR A 422 -22.56 52.27 15.51
CA THR A 422 -21.66 53.08 16.36
C THR A 422 -21.58 54.55 15.94
N ASN A 423 -22.47 55.01 15.05
CA ASN A 423 -22.51 56.37 14.48
C ASN A 423 -21.23 56.78 13.70
N GLN A 424 -20.43 55.81 13.25
CA GLN A 424 -19.26 56.05 12.40
C GLN A 424 -19.68 56.06 10.92
N PHE A 425 -20.56 57.00 10.56
CA PHE A 425 -21.25 57.00 9.27
C PHE A 425 -20.32 57.08 8.05
N GLN A 426 -19.20 57.81 8.14
CA GLN A 426 -18.24 57.88 7.03
C GLN A 426 -17.59 56.52 6.78
N SER A 427 -17.10 55.85 7.82
CA SER A 427 -16.48 54.51 7.71
C SER A 427 -17.47 53.48 7.17
N ALA A 428 -18.75 53.55 7.59
CA ALA A 428 -19.81 52.70 7.07
C ALA A 428 -20.03 52.92 5.56
N ILE A 429 -20.11 54.18 5.11
CA ILE A 429 -20.28 54.51 3.69
C ILE A 429 -19.09 54.00 2.87
N ASP A 430 -17.85 54.19 3.35
CA ASP A 430 -16.64 53.76 2.65
C ASP A 430 -16.61 52.23 2.47
N ASP A 431 -16.96 51.47 3.51
CA ASP A 431 -17.04 50.00 3.45
C ASP A 431 -18.18 49.53 2.52
N TYR A 432 -19.36 50.17 2.58
CA TYR A 432 -20.46 49.85 1.65
C TYR A 432 -20.09 50.14 0.19
N GLN A 433 -19.39 51.23 -0.08
CA GLN A 433 -18.88 51.53 -1.42
C GLN A 433 -17.86 50.50 -1.89
N LYS A 434 -16.98 50.05 -0.98
CA LYS A 434 -16.03 48.99 -1.29
C LYS A 434 -16.75 47.67 -1.60
N ALA A 435 -17.75 47.28 -0.80
CA ALA A 435 -18.58 46.10 -1.06
C ALA A 435 -19.28 46.18 -2.44
N LEU A 436 -19.86 47.33 -2.80
CA LEU A 436 -20.47 47.58 -4.11
C LEU A 436 -19.49 47.42 -5.27
N SER A 437 -18.23 47.84 -5.08
CA SER A 437 -17.19 47.68 -6.11
C SER A 437 -16.80 46.22 -6.34
N LEU A 438 -16.99 45.36 -5.33
CA LEU A 438 -16.62 43.94 -5.35
C LEU A 438 -17.78 43.02 -5.79
N SER A 439 -19.04 43.39 -5.53
CA SER A 439 -20.21 42.61 -5.95
C SER A 439 -21.44 43.46 -6.29
N ILE A 440 -22.18 43.03 -7.31
CA ILE A 440 -23.40 43.70 -7.82
C ILE A 440 -24.67 43.10 -7.20
N SER A 441 -24.59 41.96 -6.50
CA SER A 441 -25.76 41.18 -6.07
C SER A 441 -26.64 41.87 -5.02
N HIS A 442 -26.08 42.79 -4.23
CA HIS A 442 -26.79 43.59 -3.20
C HIS A 442 -26.81 45.09 -3.53
N SER A 443 -26.67 45.42 -4.81
CA SER A 443 -26.37 46.81 -5.21
C SER A 443 -27.43 47.82 -4.80
N GLN A 444 -28.71 47.49 -4.93
CA GLN A 444 -29.79 48.42 -4.57
C GLN A 444 -29.90 48.63 -3.05
N GLU A 445 -29.88 47.56 -2.26
CA GLU A 445 -30.01 47.64 -0.80
C GLU A 445 -28.85 48.43 -0.18
N ILE A 446 -27.62 48.17 -0.64
CA ILE A 446 -26.44 48.89 -0.15
C ILE A 446 -26.49 50.37 -0.58
N GLN A 447 -26.96 50.68 -1.79
CA GLN A 447 -27.15 52.07 -2.23
C GLN A 447 -28.18 52.82 -1.37
N ASP A 448 -29.28 52.16 -1.00
CA ASP A 448 -30.30 52.75 -0.13
C ASP A 448 -29.74 53.00 1.28
N LYS A 449 -28.96 52.06 1.83
CA LYS A 449 -28.24 52.22 3.10
C LYS A 449 -27.26 53.41 3.05
N ILE A 450 -26.47 53.53 1.97
CA ILE A 450 -25.56 54.68 1.78
C ILE A 450 -26.34 56.00 1.75
N ALA A 451 -27.43 56.06 1.00
CA ALA A 451 -28.24 57.28 0.86
C ALA A 451 -28.91 57.70 2.19
N LEU A 452 -29.28 56.73 3.04
CA LEU A 452 -29.79 56.99 4.38
C LEU A 452 -28.70 57.57 5.28
N LEU A 453 -27.54 56.93 5.34
CA LEU A 453 -26.41 57.38 6.18
C LEU A 453 -25.88 58.75 5.76
N GLN A 454 -25.95 59.08 4.47
CA GLN A 454 -25.60 60.42 3.97
C GLN A 454 -26.56 61.53 4.44
N LYS A 455 -27.80 61.18 4.81
CA LYS A 455 -28.77 62.14 5.37
C LYS A 455 -28.62 62.29 6.89
N GLU A 456 -28.07 61.28 7.56
CA GLU A 456 -27.86 61.26 9.01
C GLU A 456 -26.50 61.84 9.44
N LYS A 457 -25.56 61.96 8.50
CA LYS A 457 -24.27 62.66 8.63
C LYS A 457 -24.46 64.18 8.60
#